data_AF-A0A9E6CP18-F1
#
_entry.id   AF-A0A9E6CP18-F1
#
_cell.length_a   1.000
_cell.length_b   1.000
_cell.length_c   1.000
_cell.angle_alpha   90.00
_cell.angle_beta   90.00
_cell.angle_gamma   90.00
#
_symmetry.space_group_name_H-M   'P 1'
#
loop_
_entity.id
_entity.type
_entity.pdbx_description
1 polymer ?
#
loop_
_entity_poly.entity_id
_entity_poly.type
_entity_poly.pdbx_seq_one_letter_code
_entity_poly.pdbx_strand_id
1 'polypeptide(L)'
;MKAFQDNTFTFVSYTFDDKTGEVVLRYDIDGTVFDETLVFPLSDMIEVIDEDLDRALFNLHLVTGLSYWKMLCPKNIIIKSGTLTRTQAHFWNVIYTKGLGEFYYKNDIDFRDQVHFPYDSSLSEPETTGPNEVSGDVMIPIGGGKDSIVT
;
A
#
# COMPACT_ATOMS: atom_id res chain seq x y z
N MET A 1 10.65 18.56 -17.54
CA MET A 1 10.06 18.17 -16.25
C MET A 1 8.62 17.74 -16.46
N LYS A 2 8.34 16.44 -16.33
CA LYS A 2 6.97 15.92 -16.34
C LYS A 2 6.31 16.23 -14.99
N ALA A 3 5.06 16.67 -15.02
CA ALA A 3 4.31 17.00 -13.82
C ALA A 3 3.38 15.85 -13.43
N PHE A 4 3.00 15.83 -12.16
CA PHE A 4 1.85 15.05 -11.70
C PHE A 4 0.59 15.51 -12.43
N GLN A 5 -0.30 14.58 -12.72
CA GLN A 5 -1.50 14.86 -13.49
C GLN A 5 -2.70 15.09 -12.56
N ASP A 6 -3.65 15.92 -13.00
CA ASP A 6 -4.85 16.25 -12.23
C ASP A 6 -5.91 15.12 -12.23
N ASN A 7 -5.50 13.89 -12.57
CA ASN A 7 -6.32 12.68 -12.46
C ASN A 7 -6.57 12.30 -10.99
N THR A 8 -7.46 11.34 -10.81
CA THR A 8 -7.77 10.71 -9.53
C THR A 8 -7.41 9.23 -9.57
N PHE A 9 -6.62 8.80 -8.58
CA PHE A 9 -6.39 7.39 -8.29
C PHE A 9 -7.24 6.96 -7.10
N THR A 10 -8.12 5.99 -7.28
CA THR A 10 -9.00 5.48 -6.23
C THR A 10 -8.66 4.04 -5.86
N PHE A 11 -8.37 3.82 -4.58
CA PHE A 11 -8.33 2.49 -3.97
C PHE A 11 -9.76 2.06 -3.62
N VAL A 12 -10.38 1.27 -4.51
CA VAL A 12 -11.83 1.01 -4.48
C VAL A 12 -12.20 -0.01 -3.41
N SER A 13 -11.65 -1.22 -3.48
CA SER A 13 -11.99 -2.33 -2.57
C SER A 13 -10.92 -3.41 -2.64
N TYR A 14 -10.85 -4.27 -1.64
CA TYR A 14 -10.13 -5.54 -1.71
C TYR A 14 -11.03 -6.68 -1.21
N THR A 15 -10.78 -7.89 -1.68
CA THR A 15 -11.45 -9.11 -1.19
C THR A 15 -10.43 -10.23 -1.01
N PHE A 16 -10.72 -11.15 -0.09
CA PHE A 16 -9.91 -12.34 0.15
C PHE A 16 -10.82 -13.57 0.20
N ASP A 17 -10.46 -14.62 -0.54
CA ASP A 17 -11.08 -15.94 -0.50
C ASP A 17 -10.19 -16.90 0.29
N ASP A 18 -10.65 -17.26 1.49
CA ASP A 18 -9.95 -18.13 2.43
C ASP A 18 -9.86 -19.60 1.98
N LYS A 19 -10.60 -20.00 0.95
CA LYS A 19 -10.54 -21.36 0.39
C LYS A 19 -9.50 -21.48 -0.71
N THR A 20 -9.34 -20.42 -1.50
CA THR A 20 -8.45 -20.41 -2.67
C THR A 20 -7.14 -19.67 -2.43
N GLY A 21 -7.09 -18.82 -1.41
CA GLY A 21 -5.97 -17.90 -1.19
C GLY A 21 -5.95 -16.72 -2.14
N GLU A 22 -7.04 -16.49 -2.87
CA GLU A 22 -7.13 -15.40 -3.83
C GLU A 22 -7.40 -14.08 -3.13
N VAL A 23 -6.55 -13.08 -3.39
CA VAL A 23 -6.75 -11.68 -3.03
C VAL A 23 -7.01 -10.90 -4.31
N VAL A 24 -8.12 -10.17 -4.36
CA VAL A 24 -8.46 -9.27 -5.46
C VAL A 24 -8.40 -7.84 -4.96
N LEU A 25 -7.58 -7.02 -5.61
CA LEU A 25 -7.34 -5.61 -5.29
C LEU A 25 -7.91 -4.75 -6.42
N ARG A 26 -8.93 -3.95 -6.14
CA ARG A 26 -9.63 -3.14 -7.16
C ARG A 26 -9.25 -1.68 -7.10
N TYR A 27 -8.89 -1.13 -8.25
CA TYR A 27 -8.52 0.27 -8.41
C TYR A 27 -9.38 0.95 -9.48
N ASP A 28 -9.40 2.28 -9.45
CA ASP A 28 -9.96 3.13 -10.50
C ASP A 28 -9.00 4.28 -10.79
N ILE A 29 -8.77 4.54 -12.09
CA ILE A 29 -8.04 5.73 -12.56
C ILE A 29 -8.95 6.47 -13.53
N ASP A 30 -9.52 7.59 -13.08
CA ASP A 30 -10.45 8.43 -13.84
C ASP A 30 -11.56 7.64 -14.59
N GLY A 31 -12.20 6.71 -13.88
CA GLY A 31 -13.30 5.90 -14.41
C GLY A 31 -12.86 4.62 -15.14
N THR A 32 -11.55 4.38 -15.28
CA THR A 32 -11.02 3.10 -15.75
C THR A 32 -10.80 2.19 -14.55
N VAL A 33 -11.70 1.21 -14.37
CA VAL A 33 -11.66 0.23 -13.28
C VAL A 33 -10.88 -1.01 -13.70
N PHE A 34 -10.03 -1.52 -12.82
CA PHE A 34 -9.30 -2.77 -13.03
C PHE A 34 -8.97 -3.46 -11.71
N ASP A 35 -8.65 -4.76 -11.81
CA ASP A 35 -8.35 -5.63 -10.68
C ASP A 35 -6.92 -6.18 -10.81
N GLU A 36 -6.20 -6.20 -9.69
CA GLU A 36 -5.00 -7.03 -9.52
C GLU A 36 -5.32 -8.23 -8.65
N THR A 37 -4.99 -9.42 -9.14
CA THR A 37 -5.23 -10.68 -8.45
C THR A 37 -3.91 -11.29 -7.98
N LEU A 38 -3.81 -11.53 -6.68
CA LEU A 38 -2.71 -12.27 -6.07
C LEU A 38 -3.25 -13.60 -5.55
N VAL A 39 -2.49 -14.67 -5.71
CA VAL A 39 -2.87 -15.99 -5.18
C VAL A 39 -1.80 -16.44 -4.20
N PHE A 40 -2.18 -16.58 -2.94
CA PHE A 40 -1.31 -17.08 -1.89
C PHE A 40 -1.54 -18.58 -1.72
N PRO A 41 -0.48 -19.41 -1.74
CA PRO A 41 -0.62 -20.83 -1.45
C PRO A 41 -1.00 -20.97 0.02
N LEU A 42 -2.28 -21.24 0.29
CA LEU A 42 -2.75 -21.50 1.64
C LEU A 42 -2.32 -22.90 2.07
N SER A 43 -1.83 -23.01 3.31
CA SER A 43 -1.81 -24.28 4.04
C SER A 43 -3.06 -24.34 4.93
N ASP A 44 -3.39 -25.53 5.46
CA ASP A 44 -4.58 -25.78 6.30
C ASP A 44 -4.65 -24.95 7.62
N MET A 45 -3.83 -23.90 7.78
CA MET A 45 -3.65 -23.12 9.01
C MET A 45 -4.23 -21.69 8.98
N ILE A 46 -5.02 -21.29 7.99
CA ILE A 46 -5.76 -20.02 8.10
C ILE A 46 -7.13 -20.30 8.71
N GLU A 47 -7.16 -20.49 10.02
CA GLU A 47 -8.39 -20.28 10.77
C GLU A 47 -8.54 -18.78 11.02
N VAL A 48 -9.49 -18.17 10.30
CA VAL A 48 -10.08 -16.84 10.54
C VAL A 48 -9.37 -15.67 9.85
N ILE A 49 -10.16 -14.93 9.06
CA ILE A 49 -9.90 -13.51 8.75
C ILE A 49 -10.12 -12.74 10.05
N ASP A 50 -9.04 -12.43 10.75
CA ASP A 50 -9.08 -11.54 11.90
C ASP A 50 -8.79 -10.09 11.50
N GLU A 51 -8.85 -9.19 12.48
CA GLU A 51 -8.60 -7.76 12.28
C GLU A 51 -7.17 -7.49 11.75
N ASP A 52 -6.20 -8.36 12.08
CA ASP A 52 -4.82 -8.21 11.64
C ASP A 52 -4.65 -8.60 10.17
N LEU A 53 -5.33 -9.65 9.70
CA LEU A 53 -5.36 -9.99 8.28
C LEU A 53 -6.03 -8.88 7.46
N ASP A 54 -7.16 -8.33 7.92
CA ASP A 54 -7.82 -7.21 7.23
C ASP A 54 -6.91 -5.98 7.14
N ARG A 55 -6.23 -5.63 8.24
CA ARG A 55 -5.20 -4.57 8.26
C ARG A 55 -4.07 -4.88 7.28
N ALA A 56 -3.59 -6.11 7.22
CA ALA A 56 -2.55 -6.51 6.29
C ALA A 56 -3.00 -6.39 4.83
N LEU A 57 -4.22 -6.83 4.50
CA LEU A 57 -4.81 -6.72 3.17
C LEU A 57 -5.03 -5.26 2.75
N PHE A 58 -5.47 -4.40 3.67
CA PHE A 58 -5.58 -2.97 3.41
C PHE A 58 -4.21 -2.34 3.08
N ASN A 59 -3.16 -2.65 3.84
CA ASN A 59 -1.82 -2.16 3.54
C ASN A 59 -1.26 -2.76 2.24
N LEU A 60 -1.58 -4.03 1.94
CA LEU A 60 -1.24 -4.69 0.68
C LEU A 60 -1.90 -3.98 -0.52
N HIS A 61 -3.15 -3.55 -0.36
CA HIS A 61 -3.87 -2.78 -1.37
C HIS A 61 -3.17 -1.44 -1.66
N LEU A 62 -2.71 -0.74 -0.62
CA LEU A 62 -1.99 0.53 -0.77
C LEU A 62 -0.61 0.36 -1.41
N VAL A 63 0.21 -0.59 -0.93
CA VAL A 63 1.56 -0.79 -1.49
C VAL A 63 1.52 -1.29 -2.94
N THR A 64 0.57 -2.16 -3.27
CA THR A 64 0.46 -2.73 -4.60
C THR A 64 -0.05 -1.68 -5.60
N GLY A 65 -1.02 -0.84 -5.18
CA GLY A 65 -1.53 0.25 -6.00
C GLY A 65 -0.49 1.27 -6.47
N LEU A 66 0.66 1.35 -5.78
CA LEU A 66 1.83 2.14 -6.19
C LEU A 66 2.27 1.82 -7.63
N SER A 67 2.24 0.54 -8.02
CA SER A 67 2.62 0.09 -9.37
C SER A 67 1.80 0.77 -10.46
N TYR A 68 0.49 0.91 -10.23
CA TYR A 68 -0.44 1.54 -11.17
C TYR A 68 -0.51 3.04 -11.03
N TRP A 69 -0.40 3.56 -9.80
CA TRP A 69 -0.35 5.01 -9.55
C TRP A 69 0.77 5.67 -10.36
N LYS A 70 1.93 5.00 -10.48
CA LYS A 70 3.07 5.46 -11.28
C LYS A 70 2.78 5.64 -12.78
N MET A 71 1.70 5.06 -13.32
CA MET A 71 1.35 5.19 -14.73
C MET A 71 1.08 6.65 -15.11
N LEU A 72 0.41 7.41 -14.24
CA LEU A 72 0.05 8.80 -14.47
C LEU A 72 0.55 9.77 -13.40
N CYS A 73 1.04 9.26 -12.27
CA CYS A 73 1.30 10.04 -11.05
C CYS A 73 0.14 11.00 -10.70
N PRO A 74 -1.10 10.49 -10.49
CA PRO A 74 -2.25 11.34 -10.12
C PRO A 74 -2.01 12.10 -8.81
N LYS A 75 -2.38 13.39 -8.78
CA LYS A 75 -2.33 14.20 -7.56
C LYS A 75 -3.42 13.83 -6.55
N ASN A 76 -4.60 13.47 -7.05
CA ASN A 76 -5.74 13.18 -6.20
C ASN A 76 -5.76 11.69 -5.86
N ILE A 77 -5.71 11.39 -4.56
CA ILE A 77 -5.78 10.03 -4.04
C ILE A 77 -7.06 9.89 -3.22
N ILE A 78 -7.88 8.89 -3.55
CA ILE A 78 -9.09 8.54 -2.81
C ILE A 78 -8.94 7.11 -2.28
N ILE A 79 -9.27 6.90 -1.02
CA ILE A 79 -9.33 5.57 -0.42
C ILE A 79 -10.79 5.31 -0.03
N LYS A 80 -11.43 4.34 -0.69
CA LYS A 80 -12.76 3.84 -0.34
C LYS A 80 -12.72 2.57 0.49
N SER A 81 -11.62 1.83 0.38
CA SER A 81 -11.41 0.53 1.03
C SER A 81 -11.02 0.60 2.52
N GLY A 82 -10.88 1.81 3.09
CA GLY A 82 -10.48 1.99 4.48
C GLY A 82 -10.26 3.46 4.81
N THR A 83 -9.76 3.74 6.01
CA THR A 83 -9.44 5.10 6.46
C THR A 83 -8.08 5.11 7.16
N LEU A 84 -7.27 6.12 6.87
CA LEU A 84 -5.96 6.30 7.47
C LEU A 84 -6.03 7.28 8.64
N THR A 85 -5.26 7.02 9.68
CA THR A 85 -4.86 8.03 10.65
C THR A 85 -3.87 9.02 10.03
N ARG A 86 -3.66 10.16 10.69
CA ARG A 86 -2.65 11.16 10.28
C ARG A 86 -1.25 10.53 10.15
N THR A 87 -0.88 9.67 11.09
CA THR A 87 0.45 9.04 11.14
C THR A 87 0.61 8.02 10.00
N GLN A 88 -0.42 7.23 9.70
CA GLN A 88 -0.38 6.31 8.55
C GLN A 88 -0.38 7.05 7.20
N ALA A 89 -1.16 8.12 7.04
CA ALA A 89 -1.10 8.91 5.81
C ALA A 89 0.27 9.59 5.62
N HIS A 90 0.90 10.06 6.70
CA HIS A 90 2.27 10.55 6.63
C HIS A 90 3.25 9.45 6.19
N PHE A 91 3.12 8.24 6.73
CA PHE A 91 3.91 7.09 6.30
C PHE A 91 3.77 6.82 4.79
N TRP A 92 2.54 6.74 4.28
CA TRP A 92 2.30 6.50 2.85
C TRP A 92 2.79 7.64 1.95
N ASN A 93 2.65 8.90 2.39
CA ASN A 93 3.25 10.05 1.72
C ASN A 93 4.77 9.88 1.59
N VAL A 94 5.45 9.43 2.66
CA VAL A 94 6.90 9.19 2.63
C VAL A 94 7.26 8.04 1.69
N ILE A 95 6.52 6.93 1.69
CA ILE A 95 6.77 5.80 0.79
C ILE A 95 6.64 6.23 -0.67
N TYR A 96 5.55 6.89 -1.05
CA TYR A 96 5.32 7.32 -2.42
C TYR A 96 6.29 8.42 -2.85
N THR A 97 6.68 9.33 -1.94
CA THR A 97 7.58 10.44 -2.25
C THR A 97 9.05 10.03 -2.28
N LYS A 98 9.52 9.25 -1.30
CA LYS A 98 10.94 8.90 -1.13
C LYS A 98 11.29 7.51 -1.66
N GLY A 99 10.37 6.55 -1.57
CA GLY A 99 10.57 5.19 -2.09
C GLY A 99 10.65 5.14 -3.62
N LEU A 100 10.22 6.19 -4.32
CA LEU A 100 10.23 6.30 -5.77
C LEU A 100 11.33 7.22 -6.31
N GLY A 101 12.39 7.51 -5.54
CA GLY A 101 13.44 8.45 -5.93
C GLY A 101 14.08 8.16 -7.29
N GLU A 102 14.46 6.92 -7.57
CA GLU A 102 15.03 6.54 -8.89
C GLU A 102 14.00 6.71 -10.02
N PHE A 103 12.73 6.36 -9.76
CA PHE A 103 11.65 6.52 -10.73
C PHE A 103 11.46 8.00 -11.08
N TYR A 104 11.39 8.89 -10.09
CA TYR A 104 11.25 10.32 -10.34
C TYR A 104 12.46 10.92 -11.05
N TYR A 105 13.67 10.52 -10.64
CA TYR A 105 14.91 10.97 -11.30
C TYR A 105 14.96 10.56 -12.76
N LYS A 106 14.72 9.28 -13.08
CA LYS A 106 14.78 8.77 -14.46
C LYS A 106 13.70 9.37 -15.37
N ASN A 107 12.56 9.76 -14.81
CA ASN A 107 11.44 10.30 -15.57
C ASN A 107 11.37 11.83 -15.58
N ASP A 108 12.34 12.52 -14.97
CA ASP A 108 12.37 13.98 -14.83
C ASP A 108 11.06 14.53 -14.23
N ILE A 109 10.59 13.88 -13.15
CA ILE A 109 9.36 14.24 -12.42
C ILE A 109 9.71 15.01 -11.15
N ASP A 110 9.10 16.18 -10.96
CA ASP A 110 9.16 16.88 -9.69
C ASP A 110 8.10 16.33 -8.73
N PHE A 111 8.57 15.70 -7.65
CA PHE A 111 7.73 15.01 -6.67
C PHE A 111 7.52 15.82 -5.39
N ARG A 112 8.11 17.03 -5.30
CA ARG A 112 8.05 17.84 -4.09
C ARG A 112 6.61 18.30 -3.83
N ASP A 113 6.10 17.95 -2.67
CA ASP A 113 4.76 18.33 -2.19
C ASP A 113 3.61 17.88 -3.12
N GLN A 114 3.79 16.79 -3.86
CA GLN A 114 2.80 16.32 -4.84
C GLN A 114 1.95 15.13 -4.36
N VAL A 115 2.36 14.42 -3.31
CA VAL A 115 1.65 13.24 -2.81
C VAL A 115 0.96 13.54 -1.48
N HIS A 116 -0.36 13.40 -1.46
CA HIS A 116 -1.20 13.68 -0.29
C HIS A 116 -2.25 12.59 -0.10
N PHE A 117 -1.93 11.61 0.74
CA PHE A 117 -2.89 10.60 1.17
C PHE A 117 -3.96 11.20 2.10
N PRO A 118 -5.25 10.90 1.86
CA PRO A 118 -6.33 11.37 2.74
C PRO A 118 -6.25 10.66 4.10
N TYR A 119 -6.61 11.38 5.16
CA TYR A 119 -6.73 10.84 6.51
C TYR A 119 -7.92 11.44 7.25
N ASP A 120 -8.38 10.74 8.27
CA ASP A 120 -9.38 11.24 9.21
C ASP A 120 -8.68 11.74 10.49
N SER A 121 -8.85 13.03 10.80
CA SER A 121 -8.26 13.66 11.98
C SER A 121 -8.93 13.28 13.30
N SER A 122 -10.09 12.64 13.26
CA SER A 122 -10.82 12.17 14.44
C SER A 122 -10.33 10.82 14.96
N LEU A 123 -9.62 10.06 14.14
CA LEU A 123 -9.05 8.77 14.53
C LEU A 123 -7.83 8.97 15.44
N SER A 124 -7.80 8.26 16.56
CA SER A 124 -6.62 8.14 17.42
C SER A 124 -5.55 7.30 16.74
N GLU A 125 -4.29 7.49 17.16
CA GLU A 125 -3.21 6.62 16.70
C GLU A 125 -3.51 5.16 17.07
N PRO A 126 -3.19 4.20 16.19
CA PRO A 126 -3.40 2.80 16.49
C PRO A 126 -2.51 2.42 17.68
N GLU A 127 -3.09 1.81 18.71
CA GLU A 127 -2.30 1.19 19.77
C GLU A 127 -1.53 0.01 19.16
N THR A 128 -0.25 -0.10 19.47
CA THR A 128 0.54 -1.28 19.11
C THR A 128 0.03 -2.48 19.90
N THR A 129 -0.87 -3.24 19.30
CA THR A 129 -1.36 -4.52 19.83
C THR A 129 -0.54 -5.64 19.21
N GLY A 130 0.50 -6.09 19.90
CA GLY A 130 1.30 -7.24 19.47
C GLY A 130 2.27 -7.67 20.57
N PRO A 131 2.62 -8.96 20.68
CA PRO A 131 3.55 -9.43 21.70
C PRO A 131 4.92 -8.78 21.48
N ASN A 132 5.40 -8.05 22.50
CA ASN A 132 6.74 -7.44 22.53
C ASN A 132 7.88 -8.47 22.58
N GLU A 133 7.57 -9.77 22.61
CA GLU A 133 8.54 -10.86 22.62
C GLU A 133 8.37 -11.73 21.37
N VAL A 134 9.16 -11.43 20.35
CA VAL A 134 9.43 -12.40 19.28
C VAL A 134 10.46 -13.38 19.83
N SER A 135 10.01 -14.45 20.50
CA SER A 135 10.90 -15.58 20.83
C SER A 135 10.94 -16.54 19.64
N GLY A 136 11.98 -16.48 18.81
CA GLY A 136 12.12 -17.38 17.68
C GLY A 136 13.04 -16.86 16.57
N ASP A 137 13.08 -17.61 15.47
CA ASP A 137 13.83 -17.26 14.26
C ASP A 137 13.25 -16.00 13.61
N VAL A 138 14.11 -15.05 13.27
CA VAL A 138 13.74 -13.80 12.61
C VAL A 138 13.73 -14.00 11.10
N MET A 139 12.62 -13.67 10.46
CA MET A 139 12.55 -13.57 9.00
C MET A 139 13.14 -12.23 8.56
N ILE A 140 14.23 -12.26 7.80
CA ILE A 140 14.83 -11.08 7.19
C ILE A 140 14.40 -11.05 5.71
N PRO A 141 13.47 -10.17 5.31
CA PRO A 141 13.09 -10.04 3.91
C PRO A 141 14.22 -9.38 3.11
N ILE A 142 15.03 -10.20 2.43
CA ILE A 142 16.10 -9.71 1.54
C ILE A 142 15.51 -9.43 0.16
N GLY A 143 15.10 -8.19 -0.05
CA GLY A 143 14.50 -7.74 -1.31
C GLY A 143 15.51 -7.32 -2.37
N GLY A 144 16.44 -8.19 -2.81
CA GLY A 144 17.24 -8.14 -4.07
C GLY A 144 17.96 -6.84 -4.54
N GLY A 145 17.71 -5.69 -3.91
CA GLY A 145 18.34 -4.41 -4.17
C GLY A 145 19.72 -4.40 -3.53
N LYS A 146 20.61 -3.53 -4.04
CA LYS A 146 21.97 -3.40 -3.48
C LYS A 146 21.96 -3.03 -1.99
N ASP A 147 20.90 -2.36 -1.55
CA ASP A 147 20.73 -1.92 -0.17
C ASP A 147 20.15 -2.99 0.77
N SER A 148 19.68 -4.14 0.24
CA SER A 148 19.16 -5.24 1.04
C SER A 148 20.25 -6.04 1.77
N ILE A 149 21.53 -5.76 1.51
CA ILE A 149 22.67 -6.50 2.05
C ILE A 149 23.22 -5.92 3.37
N VAL A 150 22.64 -4.83 3.87
CA VAL A 150 23.19 -4.06 5.01
C VAL A 150 22.39 -4.23 6.31
N THR A 151 21.55 -5.27 6.41
CA THR A 151 20.84 -5.60 7.67
C THR A 151 21.69 -6.51 8.55
#